data_AF-A0A939FFS9-F1
#
_entry.id   AF-A0A939FFS9-F1
#
_cell.length_a   1.000
_cell.length_b   1.000
_cell.length_c   1.000
_cell.angle_alpha   90.00
_cell.angle_beta   90.00
_cell.angle_gamma   90.00
#
_symmetry.space_group_name_H-M   'P 1'
#
loop_
_entity.id
_entity.type
_entity.pdbx_description
1 polymer ?
#
loop_
_entity_poly.entity_id
_entity_poly.type
_entity_poly.pdbx_seq_one_letter_code
_entity_poly.pdbx_strand_id
1 'polypeptide(L)' 'MSEHSKFLEPITRENAAVVLVDHQVGLLSGVRDIPVGELKHNVVALARAATVLEIPLVVTTT' A
#
# COMPACT_ATOMS: atom_id res chain seq x y z
N MET A 1 -19.10 -27.73 2.04
CA MET A 1 -18.09 -26.81 1.49
C MET A 1 -17.29 -26.32 2.68
N SER A 2 -15.99 -26.64 2.73
CA SER A 2 -15.16 -26.40 3.92
C SER A 2 -15.14 -24.91 4.27
N GLU A 3 -15.51 -24.59 5.51
CA GLU A 3 -15.38 -23.27 6.13
C GLU A 3 -13.88 -22.90 6.20
N HIS A 4 -13.33 -22.35 5.12
CA HIS A 4 -12.01 -21.73 5.18
C HIS A 4 -12.12 -20.48 6.04
N SER A 5 -11.32 -20.41 7.10
CA SER A 5 -11.22 -19.22 7.94
C SER A 5 -10.92 -18.01 7.05
N LYS A 6 -11.79 -17.00 7.07
CA LYS A 6 -11.60 -15.73 6.33
C LYS A 6 -10.25 -15.05 6.58
N PHE A 7 -9.58 -15.42 7.68
CA PHE A 7 -8.28 -14.89 8.07
C PHE A 7 -7.09 -15.62 7.42
N LEU A 8 -7.34 -16.70 6.67
CA LEU A 8 -6.32 -17.50 6.00
C LEU A 8 -6.42 -17.43 4.46
N GLU A 9 -7.32 -16.60 3.94
CA GLU A 9 -7.45 -16.38 2.49
C GLU A 9 -6.20 -15.66 1.95
N PRO A 10 -5.53 -16.19 0.92
CA PRO A 10 -4.42 -15.49 0.29
C PRO A 10 -4.85 -14.15 -0.34
N ILE A 11 -3.96 -13.17 -0.32
CA ILE A 11 -4.20 -11.89 -1.00
C ILE A 11 -4.19 -12.12 -2.52
N THR A 12 -5.26 -11.73 -3.19
CA THR A 12 -5.39 -11.67 -4.64
C THR A 12 -5.75 -10.25 -5.06
N ARG A 13 -5.75 -9.99 -6.37
CA ARG A 13 -6.16 -8.67 -6.89
C ARG A 13 -7.67 -8.43 -6.77
N GLU A 14 -8.46 -9.49 -6.66
CA GLU A 14 -9.93 -9.45 -6.57
C GLU A 14 -10.43 -9.25 -5.13
N ASN A 15 -9.62 -9.59 -4.12
CA ASN A 15 -10.00 -9.52 -2.70
C ASN A 15 -9.27 -8.44 -1.90
N ALA A 16 -8.53 -7.54 -2.57
CA ALA A 16 -7.70 -6.53 -1.92
C ALA A 16 -7.81 -5.14 -2.53
N ALA A 17 -7.39 -4.14 -1.76
CA ALA A 17 -7.17 -2.76 -2.19
C ALA A 17 -5.90 -2.22 -1.52
N VAL A 18 -5.24 -1.24 -2.14
CA VAL A 18 -4.10 -0.51 -1.56
C VAL A 18 -4.58 0.87 -1.11
N VAL A 19 -4.26 1.24 0.14
CA VAL A 19 -4.57 2.56 0.69
C VAL A 19 -3.27 3.24 1.11
N LEU A 20 -2.92 4.35 0.45
CA LEU A 20 -1.77 5.18 0.80
C LEU A 20 -2.24 6.37 1.64
N VAL A 21 -1.88 6.34 2.92
CA VAL A 21 -2.30 7.35 3.89
C VAL A 21 -1.18 8.35 4.13
N ASP A 22 -1.44 9.64 3.87
CA ASP A 22 -0.61 10.76 4.33
C ASP A 22 0.86 10.75 3.91
N HIS A 23 1.16 10.21 2.72
CA HIS A 23 2.52 10.21 2.14
C HIS A 23 2.92 11.55 1.49
N GLN A 24 2.50 12.66 2.08
CA GLN A 24 2.82 14.02 1.64
C GLN A 24 4.24 14.44 2.05
N VAL A 25 4.88 15.28 1.23
CA VAL A 25 6.31 15.68 1.38
C VAL A 25 6.64 16.21 2.77
N GLY A 26 5.74 16.99 3.38
CA GLY A 26 5.94 17.53 4.73
C GLY A 26 6.06 16.44 5.80
N LEU A 27 5.16 15.46 5.78
CA LEU A 27 5.12 14.38 6.76
C LEU A 27 6.25 13.36 6.55
N LEU A 28 6.63 13.10 5.29
CA LEU A 28 7.76 12.22 4.96
C LEU A 28 9.07 12.67 5.61
N SER A 29 9.27 13.98 5.80
CA SER A 29 10.46 14.52 6.48
C SER A 29 10.53 14.21 7.98
N GLY A 30 9.39 13.83 8.58
CA GLY A 30 9.29 13.44 9.99
C GLY A 30 9.71 12.00 10.26
N VAL A 31 9.80 11.15 9.23
CA VAL A 31 10.13 9.73 9.35
C VAL A 31 11.63 9.55 9.67
N ARG A 32 11.96 8.66 10.62
CA ARG A 32 13.33 8.51 11.17
C ARG A 32 13.87 7.08 11.19
N ASP A 33 13.00 6.09 11.03
CA ASP A 33 13.31 4.67 11.02
C ASP A 33 13.83 4.18 9.66
N ILE A 34 13.49 4.87 8.57
CA ILE A 34 13.90 4.55 7.21
C ILE A 34 14.41 5.82 6.48
N PRO A 35 15.47 5.74 5.65
CA PRO A 35 15.89 6.87 4.82
C PRO A 35 14.74 7.34 3.92
N VAL A 36 14.50 8.66 3.86
CA VAL A 36 13.40 9.26 3.08
C VAL A 36 13.43 8.83 1.60
N GLY A 37 14.62 8.67 1.03
CA GLY A 37 14.78 8.18 -0.34
C GLY A 37 14.27 6.75 -0.54
N GLU A 38 14.54 5.87 0.43
CA GLU A 38 14.10 4.47 0.42
C GLU A 38 12.59 4.37 0.67
N LEU A 39 12.07 5.15 1.64
CA LEU A 39 10.62 5.25 1.86
C LEU A 39 9.88 5.65 0.59
N LYS A 40 10.35 6.73 -0.07
CA LYS A 40 9.77 7.18 -1.34
C LYS A 40 9.85 6.10 -2.42
N HIS A 41 10.99 5.42 -2.54
CA HIS A 41 11.17 4.34 -3.50
C HIS A 41 10.14 3.21 -3.29
N ASN A 42 10.00 2.75 -2.05
CA ASN A 42 9.09 1.66 -1.68
C ASN A 42 7.63 2.02 -1.93
N VAL A 43 7.23 3.24 -1.59
CA VAL A 43 5.85 3.74 -1.80
C VAL A 43 5.51 3.85 -3.29
N VAL A 44 6.44 4.37 -4.09
CA VAL A 44 6.28 4.44 -5.55
C VAL A 44 6.23 3.04 -6.17
N ALA A 45 7.07 2.12 -5.71
CA ALA A 45 7.06 0.73 -6.17
C ALA A 45 5.71 0.05 -5.85
N LEU A 46 5.20 0.22 -4.64
CA LEU A 46 3.89 -0.31 -4.22
C LEU A 46 2.75 0.26 -5.07
N ALA A 47 2.71 1.58 -5.28
CA ALA A 47 1.68 2.23 -6.10
C ALA A 47 1.70 1.73 -7.56
N ARG A 48 2.90 1.56 -8.13
CA ARG A 48 3.08 1.01 -9.48
C ARG A 48 2.64 -0.44 -9.56
N ALA A 49 3.01 -1.26 -8.58
CA ALA A 49 2.59 -2.66 -8.53
C ALA A 49 1.06 -2.77 -8.46
N ALA A 50 0.40 -1.99 -7.59
CA ALA A 50 -1.06 -1.95 -7.49
C ALA A 50 -1.71 -1.54 -8.82
N THR A 51 -1.14 -0.54 -9.51
CA THR A 51 -1.66 -0.07 -10.80
C THR A 51 -1.53 -1.14 -11.89
N VAL A 52 -0.36 -1.80 -12.00
CA VAL A 52 -0.12 -2.86 -12.99
C VAL A 52 -1.00 -4.09 -12.75
N LEU A 53 -1.27 -4.41 -11.49
CA LEU A 53 -2.14 -5.52 -11.09
C LEU A 53 -3.63 -5.15 -11.13
N GLU A 54 -3.96 -3.91 -11.50
CA GLU A 54 -5.32 -3.36 -11.50
C GLU A 54 -6.03 -3.53 -10.14
N ILE A 55 -5.25 -3.40 -9.05
CA ILE A 55 -5.76 -3.39 -7.68
C ILE A 55 -6.28 -1.98 -7.39
N PRO A 56 -7.48 -1.82 -6.80
CA PRO A 56 -7.97 -0.50 -6.40
C PRO A 56 -6.97 0.23 -5.51
N LEU A 57 -6.53 1.41 -5.94
CA LEU A 57 -5.58 2.28 -5.23
C LEU A 57 -6.31 3.53 -4.72
N VAL A 58 -6.39 3.68 -3.40
CA VAL A 58 -6.94 4.86 -2.72
C VAL A 58 -5.79 5.65 -2.12
N VAL A 59 -5.79 6.96 -2.33
CA VAL A 59 -4.80 7.87 -1.76
C VAL A 59 -5.54 8.92 -0.94
N THR A 60 -5.06 9.16 0.28
CA THR A 60 -5.66 10.14 1.20
C THR A 60 -4.58 11.08 1.75
N THR A 61 -4.99 12.32 2.01
CA THR A 61 -4.20 13.38 2.65
C THR A 61 -5.06 14.15 3.64
N THR A 62 -4.44 14.82 4.60
CA THR A 62 -5.05 15.86 5.45
C THR A 62 -4.89 17.26 4.87
#